data_AF-A0A958LP48-F1
#
_entry.id   AF-A0A958LP48-F1
#
_cell.length_a   1.000
_cell.length_b   1.000
_cell.length_c   1.000
_cell.angle_alpha   90.00
_cell.angle_beta   90.00
_cell.angle_gamma   90.00
#
_symmetry.space_group_name_H-M   'P 1'
#
loop_
_entity.id
_entity.type
_entity.pdbx_description
1 polymer ?
#
loop_
_entity_poly.entity_id
_entity_poly.type
_entity_poly.pdbx_seq_one_letter_code
_entity_poly.pdbx_strand_id
1 'polypeptide(L)'
;MGLPAWAAIKVESVTGASNWEEEGGSVIVYGGFAGSDTSCVSNEDGTCNNCTVSLVACNERRALVGSDLSITIKSDSAASIGPVIITTSDGNTQIGTDGDRVGKDTVGTVKMSWSTLCSAAFSGKAGASCATTTNPSDIATLKIGVDENDDGQLSTSEGDTIQVKVHMPVTADTIDHCNDSGATFTDGICAFTAFPGDEKVYIEDLDPTTTFPNSGNIQFSHARFFYSTVGFTGGVDGANPGSQFGHVDIEIETEGDEYFLSKNNVDGLENGTYYFFRISMLDQAKNVAFITSDNAILFGCGKAANTLAPDATDDANCQFIARPDEVVGLLSEDVNCFIATAAYGSSLDRHLKTFRKFRHKILLTSDFGKRLVRSYYKFGPYGARWMNNNSWAKPIARLLLWPVWAWTALSLKVGVWLSTLVFLSSFLLMILLGRQLLMWRRTHEMVP
;
A
#
# COMPACT_ATOMS: atom_id res chain seq x y z
N MET A 1 17.26 57.18 4.29
CA MET A 1 17.74 55.85 3.84
C MET A 1 16.50 55.01 3.65
N GLY A 2 16.09 54.80 2.39
CA GLY A 2 14.90 54.02 2.07
C GLY A 2 15.13 52.56 2.44
N LEU A 3 14.12 51.94 3.04
CA LEU A 3 14.05 50.49 3.23
C LEU A 3 14.21 49.82 1.85
N PRO A 4 14.94 48.69 1.74
CA PRO A 4 15.09 48.02 0.46
C PRO A 4 13.71 47.59 -0.03
N ALA A 5 13.34 48.05 -1.23
CA ALA A 5 12.14 47.59 -1.90
C ALA A 5 12.34 46.11 -2.25
N TRP A 6 11.66 45.23 -1.51
CA TRP A 6 11.58 43.81 -1.85
C TRP A 6 10.98 43.70 -3.26
N ALA A 7 11.58 42.88 -4.12
CA ALA A 7 10.92 42.45 -5.35
C ALA A 7 9.61 41.78 -4.91
N ALA A 8 8.48 42.27 -5.41
CA ALA A 8 7.16 41.98 -4.86
C ALA A 8 6.69 40.60 -5.37
N ILE A 9 7.32 39.55 -4.88
CA ILE A 9 6.93 38.17 -5.13
C ILE A 9 6.28 37.65 -3.86
N LYS A 10 5.02 37.24 -3.98
CA LYS A 10 4.27 36.67 -2.88
C LYS A 10 4.17 35.16 -3.07
N VAL A 11 4.62 34.39 -2.09
CA VAL A 11 4.39 32.94 -2.08
C VAL A 11 2.93 32.69 -1.76
N GLU A 12 2.20 32.09 -2.68
CA GLU A 12 0.77 31.79 -2.55
C GLU A 12 0.54 30.42 -1.92
N SER A 13 1.37 29.43 -2.27
CA SER A 13 1.33 28.10 -1.65
C SER A 13 2.63 27.33 -1.85
N VAL A 14 2.90 26.42 -0.90
CA VAL A 14 3.96 25.43 -0.99
C VAL A 14 3.34 24.05 -0.88
N THR A 15 3.62 23.17 -1.84
CA THR A 15 3.16 21.77 -1.85
C THR A 15 4.36 20.84 -1.94
N GLY A 16 4.30 19.69 -1.25
CA GLY A 16 5.44 18.76 -1.17
C GLY A 16 6.45 19.09 -0.07
N ALA A 17 6.20 20.14 0.73
CA ALA A 17 6.90 20.41 1.98
C ALA A 17 6.15 19.83 3.19
N SER A 18 6.88 19.55 4.26
CA SER A 18 6.29 19.08 5.51
C SER A 18 5.46 20.14 6.21
N ASN A 19 5.92 21.39 6.18
CA ASN A 19 5.20 22.57 6.64
C ASN A 19 5.81 23.82 5.97
N TRP A 20 5.14 24.96 6.02
CA TRP A 20 5.71 26.25 5.68
C TRP A 20 5.01 27.37 6.43
N GLU A 21 5.74 28.43 6.77
CA GLU A 21 5.20 29.60 7.44
C GLU A 21 5.83 30.89 6.89
N GLU A 22 5.15 32.00 7.13
CA GLU A 22 5.61 33.33 6.78
C GLU A 22 5.87 34.11 8.06
N GLU A 23 7.15 34.36 8.37
CA GLU A 23 7.57 35.10 9.56
C GLU A 23 8.38 36.34 9.15
N GLY A 24 7.91 37.52 9.55
CA GLY A 24 8.64 38.77 9.32
C GLY A 24 8.87 39.15 7.85
N GLY A 25 8.08 38.61 6.92
CA GLY A 25 8.24 38.81 5.47
C GLY A 25 9.21 37.83 4.80
N SER A 26 9.70 36.84 5.53
CA SER A 26 10.47 35.72 4.99
C SER A 26 9.61 34.45 5.02
N VAL A 27 9.64 33.69 3.92
CA VAL A 27 8.99 32.39 3.85
C VAL A 27 9.97 31.32 4.32
N ILE A 28 9.56 30.53 5.31
CA ILE A 28 10.31 29.40 5.84
C ILE A 28 9.63 28.12 5.38
N VAL A 29 10.34 27.31 4.59
CA VAL A 29 9.88 26.00 4.12
C VAL A 29 10.54 24.91 4.97
N TYR A 30 9.73 24.03 5.55
CA TYR A 30 10.17 22.91 6.37
C TYR A 30 10.17 21.59 5.59
N GLY A 31 11.31 20.89 5.57
CA GLY A 31 11.43 19.52 5.07
C GLY A 31 11.91 18.57 6.17
N GLY A 32 11.13 17.53 6.49
CA GLY A 32 11.50 16.50 7.47
C GLY A 32 11.84 15.15 6.82
N PHE A 33 12.81 14.40 7.37
CA PHE A 33 13.27 13.07 6.90
C PHE A 33 13.19 11.99 8.03
N ALA A 34 13.22 10.68 7.73
CA ALA A 34 12.98 9.61 8.76
C ALA A 34 14.15 9.36 9.69
N GLY A 35 13.92 9.61 10.99
CA GLY A 35 14.92 9.39 12.01
C GLY A 35 14.59 8.34 13.02
N SER A 36 15.67 7.87 13.63
CA SER A 36 15.61 6.96 14.75
C SER A 36 14.99 7.64 15.96
N ASP A 37 14.13 6.91 16.63
CA ASP A 37 13.69 7.22 17.98
C ASP A 37 14.73 6.70 18.97
N THR A 38 15.94 7.28 18.96
CA THR A 38 16.82 7.17 20.13
C THR A 38 16.25 8.07 21.22
N SER A 39 15.14 7.63 21.83
CA SER A 39 14.61 8.04 23.12
C SER A 39 14.62 9.55 23.36
N CYS A 40 13.55 10.26 22.98
CA CYS A 40 13.21 11.60 23.46
C CYS A 40 14.33 12.40 24.17
N VAL A 41 15.43 12.70 23.46
CA VAL A 41 16.50 13.51 24.03
C VAL A 41 16.04 14.94 23.89
N SER A 42 15.93 15.65 25.01
CA SER A 42 15.58 17.06 25.07
C SER A 42 16.66 17.89 24.38
N ASN A 43 16.68 17.91 23.05
CA ASN A 43 17.46 18.88 22.31
C ASN A 43 16.66 20.18 22.24
N GLU A 44 17.28 21.25 22.74
CA GLU A 44 16.70 22.58 22.95
C GLU A 44 16.35 23.32 21.65
N ASP A 45 16.63 22.74 20.48
CA ASP A 45 16.29 23.32 19.18
C ASP A 45 14.86 22.93 18.77
N GLY A 46 13.90 23.61 19.40
CA GLY A 46 12.45 23.38 19.39
C GLY A 46 11.71 23.54 18.06
N THR A 47 12.12 22.81 17.03
CA THR A 47 11.28 22.61 15.84
C THR A 47 11.26 21.12 15.55
N CYS A 48 10.09 20.49 15.69
CA CYS A 48 9.81 19.09 15.34
C CYS A 48 10.02 18.04 16.44
N ASN A 49 9.99 18.43 17.71
CA ASN A 49 10.18 17.52 18.83
C ASN A 49 8.83 17.02 19.39
N ASN A 50 8.55 15.72 19.24
CA ASN A 50 7.36 15.06 19.81
C ASN A 50 7.45 14.86 21.33
N CYS A 51 8.54 15.30 21.98
CA CYS A 51 8.79 15.16 23.41
C CYS A 51 8.39 16.39 24.24
N THR A 52 7.71 17.38 23.65
CA THR A 52 7.22 18.57 24.38
C THR A 52 5.73 18.82 24.15
N VAL A 53 5.09 19.46 25.14
CA VAL A 53 3.63 19.67 25.26
C VAL A 53 2.98 20.54 24.17
N SER A 54 3.73 21.12 23.24
CA SER A 54 3.18 21.76 22.04
C SER A 54 3.63 21.02 20.78
N LEU A 55 2.77 20.12 20.31
CA LEU A 55 3.02 19.26 19.16
C LEU A 55 2.85 20.06 17.87
N VAL A 56 3.95 20.51 17.27
CA VAL A 56 3.94 21.04 15.91
C VAL A 56 4.20 19.87 14.96
N ALA A 57 3.24 19.60 14.08
CA ALA A 57 3.40 18.63 13.01
C ALA A 57 4.54 19.13 12.10
N CYS A 58 5.66 18.44 12.13
CA CYS A 58 6.80 18.78 11.31
C CYS A 58 6.90 17.96 10.04
N ASN A 59 5.88 17.13 9.79
CA ASN A 59 6.13 15.98 8.95
C ASN A 59 4.91 15.31 8.32
N GLU A 60 3.79 16.03 8.19
CA GLU A 60 2.61 15.49 7.51
C GLU A 60 2.91 15.02 6.07
N ARG A 61 3.88 15.65 5.40
CA ARG A 61 4.20 15.42 3.98
C ARG A 61 5.69 15.41 3.68
N ARG A 62 6.46 14.51 4.31
CA ARG A 62 7.91 14.36 4.08
C ARG A 62 8.40 14.82 2.72
N ALA A 63 9.50 15.57 2.77
CA ALA A 63 10.49 15.63 1.73
C ALA A 63 11.05 14.23 1.45
N LEU A 64 10.33 13.39 0.71
CA LEU A 64 10.88 12.12 0.24
C LEU A 64 11.94 12.44 -0.79
N VAL A 65 13.04 11.68 -0.86
CA VAL A 65 14.06 11.92 -1.90
C VAL A 65 13.37 11.70 -3.24
N GLY A 66 13.23 12.78 -4.01
CA GLY A 66 12.53 12.87 -5.29
C GLY A 66 10.99 12.86 -5.23
N SER A 67 10.39 13.21 -4.10
CA SER A 67 9.15 13.98 -4.17
C SER A 67 9.45 15.39 -4.65
N ASP A 68 8.52 15.96 -5.41
CA ASP A 68 8.65 17.32 -5.91
C ASP A 68 8.15 18.31 -4.87
N LEU A 69 9.02 19.23 -4.46
CA LEU A 69 8.64 20.49 -3.86
C LEU A 69 8.15 21.42 -4.98
N SER A 70 6.90 21.86 -4.88
CA SER A 70 6.35 22.89 -5.77
C SER A 70 6.05 24.15 -4.97
N ILE A 71 6.60 25.27 -5.42
CA ILE A 71 6.36 26.59 -4.83
C ILE A 71 5.59 27.41 -5.86
N THR A 72 4.43 27.91 -5.46
CA THR A 72 3.60 28.77 -6.29
C THR A 72 3.76 30.20 -5.83
N ILE A 73 4.15 31.07 -6.75
CA ILE A 73 4.36 32.49 -6.49
C ILE A 73 3.42 33.34 -7.34
N LYS A 74 3.06 34.51 -6.81
CA LYS A 74 2.48 35.61 -7.58
C LYS A 74 3.54 36.70 -7.74
N SER A 75 3.78 37.11 -8.98
CA SER A 75 4.68 38.23 -9.27
C SER A 75 3.88 39.53 -9.36
N ASP A 76 4.15 40.50 -8.49
CA ASP A 76 3.51 41.83 -8.53
C ASP A 76 4.38 42.87 -9.27
N SER A 77 5.65 42.56 -9.54
CA SER A 77 6.63 43.52 -10.06
C SER A 77 7.37 43.12 -11.34
N ALA A 78 7.18 41.92 -11.90
CA ALA A 78 7.91 41.49 -13.10
C ALA A 78 7.68 42.45 -14.29
N ALA A 79 8.76 43.02 -14.83
CA ALA A 79 8.69 43.99 -15.93
C ALA A 79 8.47 43.32 -17.29
N SER A 80 8.78 42.03 -17.41
CA SER A 80 8.58 41.21 -18.61
C SER A 80 8.16 39.78 -18.26
N ILE A 81 7.81 38.97 -19.28
CA ILE A 81 7.39 37.58 -19.06
C ILE A 81 8.63 36.68 -19.02
N GLY A 82 8.90 36.10 -17.85
CA GLY A 82 10.07 35.26 -17.58
C GLY A 82 9.70 33.96 -16.87
N PRO A 83 10.54 32.90 -16.92
CA PRO A 83 10.32 31.71 -16.13
C PRO A 83 10.47 31.99 -14.63
N VAL A 84 9.65 31.34 -13.81
CA VAL A 84 9.91 31.27 -12.37
C VAL A 84 11.08 30.32 -12.12
N ILE A 85 12.15 30.82 -11.50
CA ILE A 85 13.32 30.01 -11.15
C ILE A 85 13.64 30.14 -9.67
N ILE A 86 14.40 29.17 -9.17
CA ILE A 86 15.00 29.20 -7.83
C ILE A 86 16.50 29.12 -8.01
N THR A 87 17.25 29.92 -7.26
CA THR A 87 18.71 29.93 -7.28
C THR A 87 19.28 29.77 -5.88
N THR A 88 20.59 29.53 -5.81
CA THR A 88 21.38 29.77 -4.59
C THR A 88 21.20 31.20 -4.09
N SER A 89 21.53 31.45 -2.82
CA SER A 89 21.35 32.75 -2.15
C SER A 89 22.02 33.94 -2.85
N ASP A 90 23.03 33.69 -3.67
CA ASP A 90 23.76 34.71 -4.44
C ASP A 90 23.07 35.09 -5.76
N GLY A 91 22.00 34.38 -6.17
CA GLY A 91 21.27 34.65 -7.41
C GLY A 91 21.87 34.01 -8.66
N ASN A 92 23.02 33.33 -8.58
CA ASN A 92 23.82 33.02 -9.78
C ASN A 92 23.69 31.58 -10.27
N THR A 93 23.28 30.65 -9.42
CA THR A 93 23.18 29.23 -9.76
C THR A 93 21.75 28.77 -9.63
N GLN A 94 21.10 28.48 -10.75
CA GLN A 94 19.76 27.89 -10.78
C GLN A 94 19.74 26.49 -10.15
N ILE A 95 18.69 26.22 -9.39
CA ILE A 95 18.40 24.95 -8.73
C ILE A 95 17.12 24.38 -9.36
N GLY A 96 17.24 23.18 -9.92
CA GLY A 96 16.12 22.54 -10.63
C GLY A 96 15.98 23.06 -12.06
N THR A 97 14.75 23.08 -12.57
CA THR A 97 14.42 23.50 -13.93
C THR A 97 13.47 24.70 -13.91
N ASP A 98 13.29 25.34 -15.07
CA ASP A 98 12.34 26.44 -15.23
C ASP A 98 10.93 26.03 -14.81
N GLY A 99 10.28 26.91 -14.07
CA GLY A 99 8.86 26.84 -13.78
C GLY A 99 8.00 27.48 -14.88
N ASP A 100 6.77 27.81 -14.50
CA ASP A 100 5.85 28.54 -15.36
C ASP A 100 6.41 29.91 -15.76
N ARG A 101 6.11 30.37 -16.97
CA ARG A 101 6.47 31.72 -17.41
C ARG A 101 5.38 32.71 -16.99
N VAL A 102 5.77 33.69 -16.18
CA VAL A 102 4.86 34.65 -15.56
C VAL A 102 5.28 36.07 -15.87
N GLY A 103 4.29 36.95 -16.00
CA GLY A 103 4.48 38.40 -16.02
C GLY A 103 3.85 39.06 -14.80
N LYS A 104 3.71 40.38 -14.85
CA LYS A 104 3.08 41.15 -13.77
C LYS A 104 1.66 40.66 -13.45
N ASP A 105 1.37 40.59 -12.15
CA ASP A 105 0.09 40.19 -11.53
C ASP A 105 -0.37 38.76 -11.88
N THR A 106 0.55 37.91 -12.34
CA THR A 106 0.27 36.50 -12.68
C THR A 106 0.90 35.52 -11.70
N VAL A 107 0.31 34.33 -11.63
CA VAL A 107 0.72 33.23 -10.74
C VAL A 107 1.44 32.18 -11.56
N GLY A 108 2.52 31.63 -11.01
CA GLY A 108 3.26 30.54 -11.63
C GLY A 108 3.87 29.63 -10.59
N THR A 109 4.08 28.38 -10.98
CA THR A 109 4.65 27.35 -10.14
C THR A 109 6.02 26.94 -10.66
N VAL A 110 6.97 26.79 -9.75
CA VAL A 110 8.26 26.14 -9.99
C VAL A 110 8.31 24.84 -9.21
N LYS A 111 8.88 23.80 -9.82
CA LYS A 111 8.98 22.45 -9.25
C LYS A 111 10.43 22.00 -9.20
N MET A 112 10.80 21.32 -8.12
CA MET A 112 12.09 20.66 -8.01
C MET A 112 12.00 19.45 -7.09
N SER A 113 12.90 18.48 -7.31
CA SER A 113 13.06 17.39 -6.38
C SER A 113 13.77 17.84 -5.09
N TRP A 114 13.40 17.25 -3.96
CA TRP A 114 14.13 17.48 -2.70
C TRP A 114 15.61 17.11 -2.78
N SER A 115 15.98 16.09 -3.55
CA SER A 115 17.40 15.71 -3.74
C SER A 115 18.19 16.79 -4.49
N THR A 116 17.64 17.37 -5.54
CA THR A 116 18.26 18.50 -6.25
C THR A 116 18.40 19.69 -5.30
N LEU A 117 17.34 20.03 -4.57
CA LEU A 117 17.35 21.09 -3.57
C LEU A 117 18.45 20.88 -2.52
N CYS A 118 18.53 19.70 -1.93
CA CYS A 118 19.51 19.42 -0.88
C CYS A 118 20.94 19.50 -1.38
N SER A 119 21.21 18.90 -2.54
CA SER A 119 22.57 18.88 -3.12
C SER A 119 23.09 20.29 -3.41
N ALA A 120 22.21 21.21 -3.79
CA ALA A 120 22.56 22.60 -4.08
C ALA A 120 22.58 23.48 -2.81
N ALA A 121 21.51 23.44 -2.02
CA ALA A 121 21.29 24.34 -0.88
C ALA A 121 22.18 24.01 0.34
N PHE A 122 22.54 22.74 0.51
CA PHE A 122 23.35 22.24 1.63
C PHE A 122 24.70 21.70 1.17
N SER A 123 25.20 22.11 -0.01
CA SER A 123 26.53 21.71 -0.49
C SER A 123 27.61 21.98 0.57
N GLY A 124 28.41 20.95 0.88
CA GLY A 124 29.45 21.00 1.92
C GLY A 124 28.94 20.94 3.37
N LYS A 125 27.62 20.82 3.59
CA LYS A 125 26.99 20.56 4.89
C LYS A 125 26.55 19.09 4.97
N ALA A 126 26.22 18.66 6.17
CA ALA A 126 25.77 17.30 6.41
C ALA A 126 24.42 17.00 5.73
N GLY A 127 23.61 18.03 5.44
CA GLY A 127 22.36 17.91 4.69
C GLY A 127 22.41 17.82 3.18
N ALA A 128 23.59 17.76 2.55
CA ALA A 128 23.72 17.74 1.09
C ALA A 128 23.01 16.55 0.41
N SER A 129 22.86 15.42 1.12
CA SER A 129 22.31 14.18 0.58
C SER A 129 20.80 14.02 0.83
N CYS A 130 20.14 14.93 1.56
CA CYS A 130 18.74 14.73 1.97
C CYS A 130 18.54 13.36 2.71
N ALA A 131 19.56 12.91 3.44
CA ALA A 131 19.61 11.62 4.13
C ALA A 131 19.98 11.82 5.61
N THR A 132 20.40 10.74 6.30
CA THR A 132 20.88 10.84 7.69
C THR A 132 22.13 11.72 7.81
N THR A 133 22.24 12.45 8.91
CA THR A 133 23.31 13.43 9.15
C THR A 133 23.67 13.50 10.63
N THR A 134 24.91 13.84 10.95
CA THR A 134 25.34 14.09 12.33
C THR A 134 24.76 15.39 12.94
N ASN A 135 24.26 16.29 12.10
CA ASN A 135 23.55 17.51 12.49
C ASN A 135 22.07 17.42 12.09
N PRO A 136 21.12 17.40 13.05
CA PRO A 136 19.73 17.14 12.77
C PRO A 136 18.98 18.33 12.15
N SER A 137 19.58 19.51 12.12
CA SER A 137 18.92 20.74 11.64
C SER A 137 19.90 21.57 10.83
N ASP A 138 19.63 21.70 9.53
CA ASP A 138 20.37 22.60 8.63
C ASP A 138 19.41 23.66 8.06
N ILE A 139 19.89 24.89 7.95
CA ILE A 139 19.16 26.01 7.30
C ILE A 139 19.95 26.47 6.08
N ALA A 140 19.25 26.67 4.98
CA ALA A 140 19.75 27.26 3.75
C ALA A 140 18.87 28.43 3.33
N THR A 141 19.50 29.48 2.81
CA THR A 141 18.79 30.60 2.18
C THR A 141 18.88 30.40 0.67
N LEU A 142 17.74 30.55 0.00
CA LEU A 142 17.61 30.49 -1.46
C LEU A 142 16.96 31.76 -1.95
N LYS A 143 17.00 31.95 -3.27
CA LYS A 143 16.29 33.05 -3.92
C LYS A 143 15.30 32.49 -4.92
N ILE A 144 14.08 33.02 -4.90
CA ILE A 144 13.02 32.65 -5.84
C ILE A 144 12.58 33.91 -6.59
N GLY A 145 12.38 33.78 -7.89
CA GLY A 145 12.23 34.95 -8.74
C GLY A 145 11.65 34.66 -10.10
N VAL A 146 11.33 35.73 -10.81
CA VAL A 146 11.02 35.69 -12.24
C VAL A 146 12.27 36.13 -12.97
N ASP A 147 12.85 35.24 -13.75
CA ASP A 147 14.01 35.54 -14.60
C ASP A 147 13.54 36.32 -15.83
N GLU A 148 13.63 37.64 -15.79
CA GLU A 148 13.09 38.52 -16.83
C GLU A 148 13.90 38.49 -18.13
N ASN A 149 15.17 38.11 -18.08
CA ASN A 149 16.09 38.15 -19.21
C ASN A 149 16.46 36.74 -19.74
N ASP A 150 15.95 35.68 -19.10
CA ASP A 150 16.10 34.28 -19.49
C ASP A 150 17.58 33.83 -19.47
N ASP A 151 18.36 34.35 -18.50
CA ASP A 151 19.80 34.07 -18.36
C ASP A 151 20.13 33.03 -17.27
N GLY A 152 19.12 32.52 -16.56
CA GLY A 152 19.24 31.54 -15.49
C GLY A 152 19.69 32.13 -14.15
N GLN A 153 19.66 33.46 -13.99
CA GLN A 153 20.07 34.18 -12.79
C GLN A 153 18.96 35.08 -12.25
N LEU A 154 19.06 35.42 -10.97
CA LEU A 154 18.14 36.34 -10.29
C LEU A 154 18.91 37.51 -9.72
N SER A 155 18.83 38.67 -10.37
CA SER A 155 19.35 39.94 -9.83
C SER A 155 18.53 40.41 -8.62
N THR A 156 19.01 41.41 -7.90
CA THR A 156 18.34 41.94 -6.69
C THR A 156 16.92 42.45 -6.94
N SER A 157 16.54 42.76 -8.18
CA SER A 157 15.20 43.22 -8.56
C SER A 157 14.26 42.12 -9.04
N GLU A 158 14.79 40.94 -9.36
CA GLU A 158 14.04 39.84 -10.03
C GLU A 158 13.54 38.76 -9.07
N GLY A 159 14.00 38.76 -7.82
CA GLY A 159 13.64 37.72 -6.86
C GLY A 159 13.78 38.13 -5.41
N ASP A 160 13.07 37.39 -4.55
CA ASP A 160 13.11 37.53 -3.10
C ASP A 160 13.76 36.31 -2.46
N THR A 161 14.25 36.46 -1.22
CA THR A 161 14.89 35.39 -0.48
C THR A 161 13.88 34.56 0.30
N ILE A 162 14.01 33.24 0.20
CA ILE A 162 13.28 32.29 1.02
C ILE A 162 14.27 31.49 1.87
N GLN A 163 13.83 31.08 3.05
CA GLN A 163 14.59 30.17 3.90
C GLN A 163 14.03 28.76 3.78
N VAL A 164 14.92 27.81 3.58
CA VAL A 164 14.59 26.39 3.61
C VAL A 164 15.26 25.81 4.83
N LYS A 165 14.45 25.36 5.78
CA LYS A 165 14.89 24.63 6.96
C LYS A 165 14.62 23.15 6.74
N VAL A 166 15.70 22.38 6.77
CA VAL A 166 15.62 20.92 6.66
C VAL A 166 15.95 20.31 8.00
N HIS A 167 15.02 19.51 8.51
CA HIS A 167 15.23 18.65 9.66
C HIS A 167 15.52 17.24 9.18
N MET A 168 16.74 16.78 9.47
CA MET A 168 17.20 15.47 9.06
C MET A 168 17.48 14.58 10.26
N PRO A 169 17.28 13.28 10.08
CA PRO A 169 17.53 12.29 11.10
C PRO A 169 19.00 12.04 11.37
N VAL A 170 19.35 11.70 12.61
CA VAL A 170 20.72 11.30 12.96
C VAL A 170 20.99 9.84 12.62
N THR A 171 20.01 8.98 12.88
CA THR A 171 20.03 7.55 12.57
C THR A 171 18.72 7.14 11.92
N ALA A 172 18.67 5.98 11.28
CA ALA A 172 17.51 5.53 10.51
C ALA A 172 16.96 4.26 11.17
N ASP A 173 15.78 4.34 11.80
CA ASP A 173 15.17 3.16 12.41
C ASP A 173 14.33 2.40 11.39
N THR A 174 14.73 1.16 11.15
CA THR A 174 13.95 0.19 10.39
C THR A 174 13.29 -0.79 11.34
N ILE A 175 12.13 -1.32 10.96
CA ILE A 175 11.52 -2.44 11.66
C ILE A 175 11.89 -3.76 11.00
N ASP A 176 12.44 -4.67 11.80
CA ASP A 176 12.71 -6.05 11.41
C ASP A 176 11.46 -6.93 11.62
N HIS A 177 11.43 -8.12 11.04
CA HIS A 177 10.30 -9.04 11.19
C HIS A 177 10.18 -9.50 12.65
N CYS A 178 8.96 -9.64 13.20
CA CYS A 178 8.76 -10.06 14.60
C CYS A 178 9.38 -11.42 14.97
N ASN A 179 9.66 -12.27 13.99
CA ASN A 179 10.27 -13.58 14.21
C ASN A 179 11.79 -13.57 14.04
N ASP A 180 12.40 -12.41 13.74
CA ASP A 180 13.84 -12.28 13.63
C ASP A 180 14.48 -12.12 15.02
N SER A 181 15.18 -13.15 15.47
CA SER A 181 15.94 -13.12 16.73
C SER A 181 17.12 -12.14 16.74
N GLY A 182 17.53 -11.64 15.57
CA GLY A 182 18.56 -10.61 15.39
C GLY A 182 18.00 -9.21 15.19
N ALA A 183 16.68 -9.02 15.35
CA ALA A 183 16.02 -7.73 15.16
C ALA A 183 16.64 -6.62 16.01
N THR A 184 16.84 -5.46 15.39
CA THR A 184 17.47 -4.29 16.04
C THR A 184 16.46 -3.34 16.66
N PHE A 185 15.29 -3.18 16.02
CA PHE A 185 14.19 -2.36 16.51
C PHE A 185 12.85 -3.05 16.22
N THR A 186 12.01 -3.13 17.25
CA THR A 186 10.74 -3.89 17.23
C THR A 186 9.60 -3.06 17.82
N ASP A 187 9.50 -1.79 17.46
CA ASP A 187 8.37 -0.94 17.85
C ASP A 187 7.58 -0.57 16.58
N GLY A 188 6.32 -1.03 16.50
CA GLY A 188 5.47 -0.81 15.32
C GLY A 188 4.77 -2.08 14.81
N ILE A 189 4.45 -2.09 13.51
CA ILE A 189 3.90 -3.26 12.81
C ILE A 189 5.03 -3.91 12.01
N CYS A 190 5.47 -5.09 12.44
CA CYS A 190 6.67 -5.76 11.92
C CYS A 190 6.40 -6.64 10.69
N ALA A 191 5.15 -7.07 10.50
CA ALA A 191 4.72 -7.89 9.37
C ALA A 191 3.26 -7.62 9.02
N PHE A 192 2.93 -7.86 7.76
CA PHE A 192 1.57 -7.82 7.21
C PHE A 192 1.54 -8.68 5.95
N THR A 193 0.33 -9.05 5.52
CA THR A 193 0.12 -9.78 4.26
C THR A 193 -0.71 -8.96 3.29
N ALA A 194 -0.17 -8.75 2.10
CA ALA A 194 -0.83 -8.08 1.00
C ALA A 194 -1.66 -9.08 0.17
N PHE A 195 -2.97 -8.86 0.07
CA PHE A 195 -3.91 -9.66 -0.70
C PHE A 195 -4.44 -8.89 -1.92
N PRO A 196 -4.48 -9.50 -3.12
CA PRO A 196 -4.93 -8.82 -4.32
C PRO A 196 -6.45 -8.59 -4.33
N GLY A 197 -6.86 -7.45 -4.88
CA GLY A 197 -8.26 -7.09 -5.16
C GLY A 197 -8.40 -6.33 -6.47
N ASP A 198 -9.62 -5.91 -6.78
CA ASP A 198 -9.93 -5.15 -8.01
C ASP A 198 -9.49 -3.70 -7.85
N GLU A 199 -8.51 -3.28 -8.65
CA GLU A 199 -7.90 -1.94 -8.60
C GLU A 199 -7.35 -1.57 -7.21
N LYS A 200 -7.10 -2.59 -6.37
CA LYS A 200 -6.73 -2.43 -4.96
C LYS A 200 -5.94 -3.60 -4.41
N VAL A 201 -5.25 -3.38 -3.30
CA VAL A 201 -4.63 -4.42 -2.47
C VAL A 201 -5.17 -4.30 -1.06
N TYR A 202 -5.62 -5.41 -0.49
CA TYR A 202 -5.98 -5.54 0.92
C TYR A 202 -4.74 -5.82 1.76
N ILE A 203 -4.67 -5.22 2.94
CA ILE A 203 -3.65 -5.45 3.94
C ILE A 203 -4.32 -6.19 5.10
N GLU A 204 -3.90 -7.44 5.33
CA GLU A 204 -4.41 -8.29 6.41
C GLU A 204 -3.24 -8.89 7.20
N ASP A 205 -3.56 -9.70 8.22
CA ASP A 205 -2.59 -10.38 9.08
C ASP A 205 -1.49 -9.46 9.61
N LEU A 206 -1.90 -8.28 10.11
CA LEU A 206 -1.00 -7.34 10.78
C LEU A 206 -0.40 -8.01 12.01
N ASP A 207 0.91 -7.93 12.15
CA ASP A 207 1.67 -8.41 13.31
C ASP A 207 2.25 -7.18 14.04
N PRO A 208 1.49 -6.57 14.97
CA PRO A 208 1.99 -5.46 15.77
C PRO A 208 2.87 -5.96 16.90
N THR A 209 3.85 -5.14 17.29
CA THR A 209 4.69 -5.42 18.44
C THR A 209 3.93 -5.18 19.75
N THR A 210 4.41 -5.73 20.86
CA THR A 210 3.69 -5.67 22.15
C THR A 210 3.53 -4.27 22.74
N THR A 211 4.35 -3.33 22.30
CA THR A 211 4.38 -1.93 22.74
C THR A 211 3.44 -1.07 21.90
N PHE A 212 3.06 -1.53 20.69
CA PHE A 212 2.19 -0.82 19.76
C PHE A 212 0.85 -0.41 20.41
N PRO A 213 0.35 0.81 20.14
CA PRO A 213 0.86 1.84 19.23
C PRO A 213 1.90 2.77 19.88
N ASN A 214 2.47 2.41 21.02
CA ASN A 214 3.40 3.27 21.73
C ASN A 214 4.85 2.78 21.57
N SER A 215 5.78 3.72 21.48
CA SER A 215 7.23 3.49 21.57
C SER A 215 7.78 4.49 22.59
N GLY A 216 8.03 4.04 23.82
CA GLY A 216 8.42 4.94 24.91
C GLY A 216 7.41 6.06 25.16
N ASN A 217 7.78 7.31 24.85
CA ASN A 217 6.92 8.49 25.00
C ASN A 217 6.19 8.88 23.70
N ILE A 218 6.39 8.12 22.62
CA ILE A 218 5.83 8.39 21.31
C ILE A 218 4.63 7.50 21.10
N GLN A 219 3.52 8.10 20.66
CA GLN A 219 2.33 7.38 20.25
C GLN A 219 2.18 7.46 18.73
N PHE A 220 2.06 6.30 18.09
CA PHE A 220 1.73 6.19 16.67
C PHE A 220 0.26 6.45 16.43
N SER A 221 -0.03 7.33 15.48
CA SER A 221 -1.37 7.72 15.08
C SER A 221 -1.78 7.10 13.74
N HIS A 222 -0.83 6.86 12.82
CA HIS A 222 -1.12 6.31 11.48
C HIS A 222 -0.08 5.26 11.10
N ALA A 223 -0.43 4.38 10.16
CA ALA A 223 0.49 3.54 9.41
C ALA A 223 0.57 4.03 7.96
N ARG A 224 1.77 4.24 7.44
CA ARG A 224 2.00 4.60 6.02
C ARG A 224 2.47 3.38 5.26
N PHE A 225 1.73 3.05 4.21
CA PHE A 225 2.08 2.01 3.25
C PHE A 225 2.73 2.65 2.04
N PHE A 226 4.00 2.34 1.81
CA PHE A 226 4.72 2.63 0.58
C PHE A 226 4.49 1.53 -0.43
N TYR A 227 4.31 1.88 -1.71
CA TYR A 227 4.14 0.92 -2.80
C TYR A 227 4.92 1.34 -4.05
N SER A 228 5.48 0.37 -4.77
CA SER A 228 6.21 0.61 -6.02
C SER A 228 6.01 -0.54 -7.02
N THR A 229 6.22 -0.28 -8.31
CA THR A 229 6.15 -1.27 -9.39
C THR A 229 7.52 -1.78 -9.84
N VAL A 230 8.63 -1.17 -9.38
CA VAL A 230 9.99 -1.49 -9.84
C VAL A 230 10.74 -2.49 -8.95
N GLY A 231 10.07 -3.11 -7.97
CA GLY A 231 10.70 -4.02 -7.01
C GLY A 231 11.20 -3.30 -5.76
N PHE A 232 11.90 -4.03 -4.89
CA PHE A 232 12.63 -3.42 -3.77
C PHE A 232 14.02 -2.92 -4.19
N THR A 233 14.14 -2.37 -5.39
CA THR A 233 15.41 -1.93 -5.96
C THR A 233 15.87 -0.61 -5.33
N GLY A 234 17.10 -0.61 -4.81
CA GLY A 234 17.63 0.49 -3.99
C GLY A 234 17.54 0.12 -2.52
N GLY A 235 18.68 0.03 -1.86
CA GLY A 235 18.71 -0.20 -0.42
C GLY A 235 17.88 0.88 0.27
N VAL A 236 16.94 0.48 1.11
CA VAL A 236 16.37 1.41 2.09
C VAL A 236 17.41 1.55 3.19
N ASP A 237 18.24 2.58 3.09
CA ASP A 237 18.73 3.19 4.33
C ASP A 237 17.46 3.67 5.02
N GLY A 238 17.18 3.20 6.24
CA GLY A 238 15.91 3.36 6.99
C GLY A 238 15.37 4.78 7.18
N ALA A 239 15.93 5.77 6.47
CA ALA A 239 15.50 7.14 6.32
C ALA A 239 14.67 7.42 5.06
N ASN A 240 14.74 6.61 3.99
CA ASN A 240 14.17 7.00 2.70
C ASN A 240 13.86 5.85 1.73
N PRO A 241 12.58 5.56 1.43
CA PRO A 241 12.23 4.63 0.35
C PRO A 241 12.60 5.17 -1.05
N GLY A 242 12.90 6.46 -1.20
CA GLY A 242 13.18 7.07 -2.50
C GLY A 242 11.91 7.39 -3.30
N SER A 243 12.04 8.19 -4.36
CA SER A 243 10.93 8.77 -5.14
C SER A 243 10.08 7.78 -5.90
N GLN A 244 10.61 6.58 -6.03
CA GLN A 244 10.00 5.46 -6.73
C GLN A 244 8.82 4.82 -6.00
N PHE A 245 8.54 5.23 -4.75
CA PHE A 245 7.41 4.73 -3.97
C PHE A 245 6.27 5.75 -3.87
N GLY A 246 5.09 5.36 -4.34
CA GLY A 246 3.84 5.97 -3.90
C GLY A 246 3.57 5.64 -2.43
N HIS A 247 2.68 6.38 -1.77
CA HIS A 247 2.30 6.09 -0.39
C HIS A 247 0.81 6.37 -0.10
N VAL A 248 0.29 5.70 0.93
CA VAL A 248 -1.02 6.00 1.54
C VAL A 248 -0.90 5.94 3.06
N ASP A 249 -1.56 6.88 3.73
CA ASP A 249 -1.63 6.94 5.18
C ASP A 249 -2.96 6.38 5.65
N ILE A 250 -2.91 5.51 6.64
CA ILE A 250 -4.08 4.86 7.22
C ILE A 250 -4.08 5.10 8.73
N GLU A 251 -5.16 5.65 9.25
CA GLU A 251 -5.31 5.95 10.68
C GLU A 251 -5.37 4.65 11.50
N ILE A 252 -4.70 4.66 12.66
CA ILE A 252 -4.75 3.59 13.66
C ILE A 252 -5.88 3.92 14.63
N GLU A 253 -6.89 3.05 14.67
CA GLU A 253 -8.02 3.15 15.58
C GLU A 253 -7.84 2.17 16.75
N THR A 254 -8.43 2.54 17.89
CA THR A 254 -8.34 1.81 19.15
C THR A 254 -9.74 1.50 19.65
N GLU A 255 -10.06 0.22 19.87
CA GLU A 255 -11.29 -0.21 20.53
C GLU A 255 -10.94 -1.13 21.71
N GLY A 256 -10.95 -0.58 22.92
CA GLY A 256 -10.48 -1.28 24.11
C GLY A 256 -8.97 -1.50 24.07
N ASP A 257 -8.54 -2.75 24.18
CA ASP A 257 -7.13 -3.17 24.09
C ASP A 257 -6.74 -3.65 22.68
N GLU A 258 -7.68 -3.60 21.72
CA GLU A 258 -7.44 -3.99 20.33
C GLU A 258 -7.16 -2.77 19.44
N TYR A 259 -6.26 -2.96 18.48
CA TYR A 259 -5.86 -1.95 17.52
C TYR A 259 -6.19 -2.43 16.11
N PHE A 260 -6.72 -1.54 15.29
CA PHE A 260 -7.00 -1.83 13.90
C PHE A 260 -6.74 -0.62 13.02
N LEU A 261 -6.59 -0.87 11.73
CA LEU A 261 -6.47 0.17 10.74
C LEU A 261 -7.88 0.62 10.31
N SER A 262 -8.13 1.93 10.30
CA SER A 262 -9.39 2.55 9.82
C SER A 262 -9.80 2.08 8.42
N LYS A 263 -8.81 1.71 7.61
CA LYS A 263 -8.95 1.16 6.27
C LYS A 263 -7.99 -0.01 6.10
N ASN A 264 -8.41 -1.10 5.48
CA ASN A 264 -7.56 -2.27 5.26
C ASN A 264 -7.12 -2.44 3.81
N ASN A 265 -7.15 -1.40 2.98
CA ASN A 265 -6.80 -1.49 1.57
C ASN A 265 -6.12 -0.22 1.00
N VAL A 266 -5.24 -0.45 0.03
CA VAL A 266 -4.65 0.56 -0.85
C VAL A 266 -5.40 0.49 -2.19
N ASP A 267 -6.12 1.56 -2.54
CA ASP A 267 -6.94 1.64 -3.77
C ASP A 267 -6.24 2.47 -4.86
N GLY A 268 -6.77 2.42 -6.08
CA GLY A 268 -6.27 3.21 -7.22
C GLY A 268 -5.03 2.60 -7.87
N LEU A 269 -4.89 1.28 -7.74
CA LEU A 269 -3.80 0.51 -8.31
C LEU A 269 -4.22 -0.09 -9.66
N GLU A 270 -3.24 -0.32 -10.54
CA GLU A 270 -3.50 -0.89 -11.86
C GLU A 270 -3.59 -2.42 -11.80
N ASN A 271 -4.68 -2.97 -12.31
CA ASN A 271 -4.86 -4.42 -12.43
C ASN A 271 -3.81 -5.01 -13.39
N GLY A 272 -3.32 -6.20 -13.05
CA GLY A 272 -2.30 -6.91 -13.82
C GLY A 272 -0.86 -6.48 -13.52
N THR A 273 -0.64 -5.47 -12.66
CA THR A 273 0.68 -4.95 -12.29
C THR A 273 1.10 -5.43 -10.89
N TYR A 274 2.36 -5.85 -10.74
CA TYR A 274 2.91 -6.21 -9.42
C TYR A 274 3.26 -4.95 -8.62
N TYR A 275 2.84 -4.92 -7.36
CA TYR A 275 3.17 -3.89 -6.40
C TYR A 275 3.93 -4.48 -5.21
N PHE A 276 4.99 -3.77 -4.82
CA PHE A 276 5.88 -4.10 -3.71
C PHE A 276 5.59 -3.13 -2.56
N PHE A 277 5.22 -3.66 -1.40
CA PHE A 277 4.78 -2.87 -0.26
C PHE A 277 5.82 -2.81 0.87
N ARG A 278 5.93 -1.65 1.50
CA ARG A 278 6.60 -1.48 2.81
C ARG A 278 5.67 -0.71 3.73
N ILE A 279 5.72 -1.01 5.02
CA ILE A 279 4.97 -0.27 6.05
C ILE A 279 5.93 0.57 6.88
N SER A 280 5.43 1.67 7.42
CA SER A 280 6.10 2.53 8.39
C SER A 280 5.08 3.15 9.34
N MET A 281 5.52 3.53 10.53
CA MET A 281 4.65 4.10 11.58
C MET A 281 4.72 5.62 11.56
N LEU A 282 3.61 6.32 11.81
CA LEU A 282 3.57 7.76 11.96
C LEU A 282 3.20 8.11 13.39
N ASP A 283 3.97 8.97 14.04
CA ASP A 283 3.60 9.51 15.34
C ASP A 283 2.44 10.52 15.27
N GLN A 284 2.03 11.07 16.41
CA GLN A 284 1.02 12.13 16.49
C GLN A 284 1.42 13.45 15.81
N ALA A 285 2.72 13.70 15.68
CA ALA A 285 3.28 14.81 14.89
C ALA A 285 3.50 14.43 13.41
N LYS A 286 2.99 13.25 13.01
CA LYS A 286 3.05 12.67 11.67
C LYS A 286 4.46 12.33 11.19
N ASN A 287 5.40 12.17 12.11
CA ASN A 287 6.73 11.70 11.80
C ASN A 287 6.72 10.23 11.44
N VAL A 288 7.14 9.91 10.20
CA VAL A 288 7.31 8.53 9.75
C VAL A 288 8.56 7.91 10.41
N ALA A 289 8.43 6.77 11.06
CA ALA A 289 9.50 6.01 11.70
C ALA A 289 9.32 4.52 11.39
N PHE A 290 10.34 3.70 11.69
CA PHE A 290 10.23 2.23 11.66
C PHE A 290 9.75 1.69 10.31
N ILE A 291 10.47 2.00 9.23
CA ILE A 291 10.15 1.44 7.91
C ILE A 291 10.57 -0.02 7.81
N THR A 292 9.80 -0.86 7.12
CA THR A 292 10.16 -2.28 6.88
C THR A 292 11.58 -2.41 6.36
N SER A 293 12.44 -3.13 7.08
CA SER A 293 13.84 -3.36 6.72
C SER A 293 14.00 -4.35 5.57
N ASP A 294 15.18 -4.40 4.95
CA ASP A 294 15.50 -5.46 3.97
C ASP A 294 15.59 -6.85 4.60
N ASN A 295 15.94 -6.94 5.90
CA ASN A 295 15.89 -8.19 6.66
C ASN A 295 14.44 -8.65 6.84
N ALA A 296 13.50 -7.74 7.12
CA ALA A 296 12.09 -8.08 7.23
C ALA A 296 11.56 -8.68 5.92
N ILE A 297 11.94 -8.10 4.76
CA ILE A 297 11.63 -8.65 3.44
C ILE A 297 12.25 -10.04 3.26
N LEU A 298 13.53 -10.22 3.65
CA LEU A 298 14.20 -11.52 3.60
C LEU A 298 13.44 -12.60 4.37
N PHE A 299 12.97 -12.29 5.58
CA PHE A 299 12.18 -13.21 6.39
C PHE A 299 10.80 -13.48 5.81
N GLY A 300 10.07 -12.42 5.40
CA GLY A 300 8.70 -12.55 4.89
C GLY A 300 8.59 -13.15 3.50
N CYS A 301 9.67 -13.14 2.72
CA CYS A 301 9.67 -13.60 1.33
C CYS A 301 10.67 -14.73 1.06
N GLY A 302 11.54 -15.06 2.02
CA GLY A 302 12.59 -16.08 1.87
C GLY A 302 13.70 -15.70 0.88
N LYS A 303 13.74 -14.44 0.43
CA LYS A 303 14.69 -13.91 -0.56
C LYS A 303 15.09 -12.47 -0.23
N ALA A 304 16.32 -12.11 -0.54
CA ALA A 304 16.82 -10.75 -0.32
C ALA A 304 16.04 -9.75 -1.18
N ALA A 305 15.73 -8.58 -0.61
CA ALA A 305 14.92 -7.53 -1.23
C ALA A 305 15.40 -7.17 -2.65
N ASN A 306 16.72 -6.99 -2.81
CA ASN A 306 17.36 -6.66 -4.08
C ASN A 306 17.30 -7.74 -5.17
N THR A 307 16.81 -8.95 -4.85
CA THR A 307 16.66 -10.05 -5.82
C THR A 307 15.21 -10.25 -6.28
N LEU A 308 14.26 -9.56 -5.66
CA LEU A 308 12.84 -9.64 -6.01
C LEU A 308 12.55 -8.67 -7.16
N ALA A 309 12.26 -9.23 -8.35
CA ALA A 309 11.97 -8.48 -9.56
C ALA A 309 10.46 -8.42 -9.87
N PRO A 310 9.96 -7.37 -10.54
CA PRO A 310 8.54 -7.20 -10.88
C PRO A 310 7.90 -8.31 -11.72
N ASP A 311 8.71 -9.11 -12.41
CA ASP A 311 8.27 -10.14 -13.36
C ASP A 311 8.52 -11.57 -12.86
N ALA A 312 9.01 -11.75 -11.63
CA ALA A 312 9.28 -13.06 -11.07
C ALA A 312 7.96 -13.78 -10.73
N THR A 313 7.44 -14.55 -11.70
CA THR A 313 6.23 -15.38 -11.58
C THR A 313 6.28 -16.45 -10.46
N ASP A 314 7.40 -16.56 -9.75
CA ASP A 314 7.70 -17.58 -8.73
C ASP A 314 7.69 -17.07 -7.28
N ASP A 315 7.44 -15.77 -7.02
CA ASP A 315 7.44 -15.19 -5.66
C ASP A 315 6.04 -15.04 -5.06
N ALA A 316 5.10 -15.91 -5.45
CA ALA A 316 3.71 -15.94 -4.97
C ALA A 316 3.55 -16.16 -3.44
N ASN A 317 4.64 -16.41 -2.72
CA ASN A 317 4.66 -16.59 -1.26
C ASN A 317 5.22 -15.38 -0.49
N CYS A 318 5.58 -14.29 -1.17
CA CYS A 318 6.08 -13.09 -0.51
C CYS A 318 4.91 -12.24 0.01
N GLN A 319 4.79 -12.14 1.34
CA GLN A 319 3.67 -11.43 1.99
C GLN A 319 3.63 -9.91 1.69
N PHE A 320 4.74 -9.34 1.22
CA PHE A 320 4.86 -7.91 0.90
C PHE A 320 4.62 -7.57 -0.58
N ILE A 321 4.23 -8.56 -1.41
CA ILE A 321 3.98 -8.37 -2.84
C ILE A 321 2.54 -8.77 -3.14
N ALA A 322 1.83 -7.92 -3.89
CA ALA A 322 0.52 -8.25 -4.41
C ALA A 322 0.36 -7.76 -5.85
N ARG A 323 -0.46 -8.48 -6.62
CA ARG A 323 -0.84 -8.12 -7.98
C ARG A 323 -2.35 -7.95 -8.02
N PRO A 324 -2.88 -6.71 -7.93
CA PRO A 324 -4.27 -6.43 -8.22
C PRO A 324 -4.65 -7.07 -9.55
N ASP A 325 -5.84 -7.63 -9.62
CA ASP A 325 -6.35 -8.24 -10.84
C ASP A 325 -7.84 -7.97 -10.90
N GLU A 326 -8.38 -7.91 -12.12
CA GLU A 326 -9.80 -7.69 -12.31
C GLU A 326 -10.56 -8.79 -11.57
N VAL A 327 -11.31 -8.38 -10.57
CA VAL A 327 -12.19 -9.30 -9.86
C VAL A 327 -13.40 -9.45 -10.75
N VAL A 328 -13.34 -10.38 -11.71
CA VAL A 328 -14.51 -10.80 -12.49
C VAL A 328 -15.49 -11.50 -11.55
N GLY A 329 -16.20 -10.75 -10.72
CA GLY A 329 -17.15 -11.24 -9.73
C GLY A 329 -16.61 -12.30 -8.75
N LEU A 330 -15.29 -12.45 -8.59
CA LEU A 330 -14.67 -13.61 -7.96
C LEU A 330 -14.69 -13.61 -6.42
N LEU A 331 -14.88 -12.47 -5.75
CA LEU A 331 -14.99 -12.40 -4.27
C LEU A 331 -16.25 -13.08 -3.71
N SER A 332 -17.17 -13.51 -4.58
CA SER A 332 -18.29 -14.34 -4.21
C SER A 332 -18.16 -15.78 -4.75
N GLU A 333 -17.19 -16.08 -5.60
CA GLU A 333 -17.13 -17.39 -6.26
C GLU A 333 -16.37 -18.44 -5.45
N ASP A 334 -15.28 -18.11 -4.78
CA ASP A 334 -14.50 -19.11 -4.01
C ASP A 334 -15.17 -19.55 -2.71
N VAL A 335 -16.05 -18.71 -2.16
CA VAL A 335 -16.77 -18.99 -0.92
C VAL A 335 -18.18 -19.56 -1.19
N ASN A 336 -18.86 -19.20 -2.30
CA ASN A 336 -20.28 -19.54 -2.47
C ASN A 336 -20.52 -20.82 -3.29
N CYS A 337 -20.60 -21.95 -2.59
CA CYS A 337 -21.39 -23.08 -3.08
C CYS A 337 -22.89 -22.80 -2.81
N PHE A 338 -23.53 -21.88 -3.55
CA PHE A 338 -24.89 -21.36 -3.25
C PHE A 338 -25.91 -22.45 -2.86
N ILE A 339 -26.02 -23.51 -3.67
CA ILE A 339 -26.98 -24.61 -3.46
C ILE A 339 -26.62 -25.42 -2.21
N ALA A 340 -25.33 -25.70 -2.00
CA ALA A 340 -24.88 -26.52 -0.88
C ALA A 340 -24.89 -25.73 0.44
N THR A 341 -24.59 -24.43 0.41
CA THR A 341 -24.78 -23.52 1.56
C THR A 341 -26.26 -23.39 1.92
N ALA A 342 -27.17 -23.29 0.94
CA ALA A 342 -28.62 -23.28 1.21
C ALA A 342 -29.13 -24.61 1.79
N ALA A 343 -28.52 -25.74 1.40
CA ALA A 343 -28.87 -27.07 1.89
C ALA A 343 -28.31 -27.37 3.29
N TYR A 344 -27.04 -27.05 3.57
CA TYR A 344 -26.32 -27.43 4.80
C TYR A 344 -26.17 -26.30 5.83
N GLY A 345 -26.41 -25.04 5.45
CA GLY A 345 -26.48 -23.90 6.38
C GLY A 345 -25.12 -23.29 6.78
N SER A 346 -23.99 -23.85 6.37
CA SER A 346 -22.66 -23.29 6.61
C SER A 346 -21.75 -23.43 5.40
N SER A 347 -21.00 -22.38 5.07
CA SER A 347 -20.00 -22.33 3.99
C SER A 347 -18.67 -23.00 4.35
N LEU A 348 -18.50 -23.45 5.60
CA LEU A 348 -17.28 -24.04 6.16
C LEU A 348 -17.33 -25.57 6.34
N ASP A 349 -18.41 -26.21 5.88
CA ASP A 349 -18.58 -27.65 6.00
C ASP A 349 -17.45 -28.44 5.29
N ARG A 350 -17.01 -29.54 5.92
CA ARG A 350 -15.99 -30.47 5.39
C ARG A 350 -16.35 -30.99 3.99
N HIS A 351 -17.63 -31.13 3.69
CA HIS A 351 -18.12 -31.55 2.37
C HIS A 351 -17.85 -30.48 1.29
N LEU A 352 -18.00 -29.20 1.62
CA LEU A 352 -17.76 -28.08 0.69
C LEU A 352 -16.28 -27.92 0.34
N LYS A 353 -15.38 -28.15 1.31
CA LYS A 353 -13.93 -28.16 1.08
C LYS A 353 -13.53 -29.19 0.02
N THR A 354 -14.26 -30.32 -0.07
CA THR A 354 -14.03 -31.36 -1.07
C THR A 354 -14.44 -30.89 -2.48
N PHE A 355 -15.61 -30.26 -2.60
CA PHE A 355 -16.08 -29.69 -3.87
C PHE A 355 -15.18 -28.56 -4.38
N ARG A 356 -14.69 -27.69 -3.48
CA ARG A 356 -13.73 -26.63 -3.82
C ARG A 356 -12.44 -27.19 -4.40
N LYS A 357 -11.86 -28.22 -3.76
CA LYS A 357 -10.66 -28.90 -4.25
C LYS A 357 -10.88 -29.56 -5.62
N PHE A 358 -12.04 -30.19 -5.83
CA PHE A 358 -12.41 -30.77 -7.13
C PHE A 358 -12.52 -29.70 -8.21
N ARG A 359 -13.17 -28.56 -7.91
CA ARG A 359 -13.28 -27.43 -8.83
C ARG A 359 -11.91 -26.92 -9.28
N HIS A 360 -11.01 -26.64 -8.34
CA HIS A 360 -9.69 -26.10 -8.67
C HIS A 360 -8.80 -27.10 -9.40
N LYS A 361 -8.73 -28.36 -8.95
CA LYS A 361 -7.80 -29.34 -9.54
C LYS A 361 -8.28 -29.95 -10.85
N ILE A 362 -9.60 -30.02 -11.08
CA ILE A 362 -10.18 -30.80 -12.18
C ILE A 362 -11.07 -29.94 -13.10
N LEU A 363 -11.91 -29.05 -12.57
CA LEU A 363 -12.84 -28.28 -13.40
C LEU A 363 -12.15 -27.06 -14.05
N LEU A 364 -11.33 -26.32 -13.31
CA LEU A 364 -10.66 -25.12 -13.84
C LEU A 364 -9.50 -25.44 -14.80
N THR A 365 -9.03 -26.68 -14.83
CA THR A 365 -7.99 -27.14 -15.75
C THR A 365 -8.51 -27.51 -17.14
N SER A 366 -9.84 -27.57 -17.36
CA SER A 366 -10.46 -27.92 -18.64
C SER A 366 -11.45 -26.86 -19.13
N ASP A 367 -11.48 -26.59 -20.43
CA ASP A 367 -12.38 -25.56 -21.00
C ASP A 367 -13.86 -25.91 -20.82
N PHE A 368 -14.20 -27.20 -20.84
CA PHE A 368 -15.54 -27.67 -20.51
C PHE A 368 -15.89 -27.39 -19.03
N GLY A 369 -14.97 -27.67 -18.11
CA GLY A 369 -15.18 -27.39 -16.69
C GLY A 369 -15.34 -25.90 -16.41
N LYS A 370 -14.56 -25.02 -17.05
CA LYS A 370 -14.74 -23.56 -16.97
C LYS A 370 -16.12 -23.09 -17.44
N ARG A 371 -16.71 -23.72 -18.48
CA ARG A 371 -18.07 -23.40 -18.95
C ARG A 371 -19.16 -23.87 -17.98
N LEU A 372 -18.99 -25.06 -17.40
CA LEU A 372 -19.90 -25.59 -16.39
C LEU A 372 -19.92 -24.71 -15.14
N VAL A 373 -18.74 -24.29 -14.67
CA VAL A 373 -18.57 -23.40 -13.53
C VAL A 373 -19.27 -22.05 -13.79
N ARG A 374 -19.04 -21.43 -14.96
CA ARG A 374 -19.74 -20.18 -15.34
C ARG A 374 -21.26 -20.34 -15.36
N SER A 375 -21.78 -21.47 -15.84
CA SER A 375 -23.21 -21.75 -15.84
C SER A 375 -23.75 -21.91 -14.41
N TYR A 376 -23.00 -22.57 -13.53
CA TYR A 376 -23.34 -22.69 -12.12
C TYR A 376 -23.41 -21.33 -11.43
N TYR A 377 -22.47 -20.40 -11.68
CA TYR A 377 -22.54 -19.05 -11.11
C TYR A 377 -23.69 -18.22 -11.68
N LYS A 378 -24.02 -18.41 -12.96
CA LYS A 378 -25.17 -17.74 -13.58
C LYS A 378 -26.52 -18.17 -13.00
N PHE A 379 -26.72 -19.45 -12.73
CA PHE A 379 -28.03 -20.00 -12.33
C PHE A 379 -28.13 -20.40 -10.86
N GLY A 380 -27.02 -20.70 -10.20
CA GLY A 380 -26.93 -21.18 -8.82
C GLY A 380 -27.57 -20.27 -7.76
N PRO A 381 -27.38 -18.93 -7.82
CA PRO A 381 -28.03 -18.01 -6.87
C PRO A 381 -29.56 -18.06 -6.91
N TYR A 382 -30.14 -18.24 -8.10
CA TYR A 382 -31.60 -18.35 -8.26
C TYR A 382 -32.13 -19.64 -7.63
N GLY A 383 -31.43 -20.76 -7.83
CA GLY A 383 -31.78 -22.04 -7.20
C GLY A 383 -31.66 -22.01 -5.67
N ALA A 384 -30.63 -21.36 -5.13
CA ALA A 384 -30.43 -21.22 -3.68
C ALA A 384 -31.52 -20.36 -3.02
N ARG A 385 -31.93 -19.24 -3.65
CA ARG A 385 -33.05 -18.42 -3.17
C ARG A 385 -34.36 -19.19 -3.15
N TRP A 386 -34.66 -19.94 -4.22
CA TRP A 386 -35.86 -20.78 -4.27
C TRP A 386 -35.88 -21.85 -3.17
N MET A 387 -34.73 -22.46 -2.88
CA MET A 387 -34.57 -23.47 -1.82
C MET A 387 -34.68 -22.87 -0.40
N ASN A 388 -34.22 -21.64 -0.19
CA ASN A 388 -34.40 -20.95 1.10
C ASN A 388 -35.87 -20.63 1.38
N ASN A 389 -36.65 -20.31 0.35
CA ASN A 389 -38.09 -20.08 0.47
C ASN A 389 -38.91 -21.38 0.66
N ASN A 390 -38.33 -22.55 0.37
CA ASN A 390 -38.99 -23.85 0.43
C ASN A 390 -38.20 -24.83 1.32
N SER A 391 -38.50 -24.85 2.62
CA SER A 391 -37.77 -25.67 3.61
C SER A 391 -37.76 -27.18 3.30
N TRP A 392 -38.80 -27.69 2.63
CA TRP A 392 -38.91 -29.10 2.18
C TRP A 392 -37.91 -29.48 1.07
N ALA A 393 -37.37 -28.51 0.33
CA ALA A 393 -36.39 -28.76 -0.74
C ALA A 393 -34.97 -29.04 -0.21
N LYS A 394 -34.65 -28.60 1.02
CA LYS A 394 -33.36 -28.80 1.67
C LYS A 394 -32.99 -30.28 1.87
N PRO A 395 -33.85 -31.15 2.44
CA PRO A 395 -33.52 -32.57 2.59
C PRO A 395 -33.34 -33.30 1.25
N ILE A 396 -34.09 -32.92 0.22
CA ILE A 396 -33.95 -33.49 -1.13
C ILE A 396 -32.60 -33.07 -1.74
N ALA A 397 -32.22 -31.80 -1.59
CA ALA A 397 -30.92 -31.32 -2.04
C ALA A 397 -29.76 -32.05 -1.33
N ARG A 398 -29.86 -32.31 -0.01
CA ARG A 398 -28.86 -33.11 0.73
C ARG A 398 -28.75 -34.53 0.19
N LEU A 399 -29.89 -35.18 -0.11
CA LEU A 399 -29.93 -36.52 -0.68
C LEU A 399 -29.25 -36.59 -2.05
N LEU A 400 -29.48 -35.59 -2.90
CA LEU A 400 -28.88 -35.50 -4.24
C LEU A 400 -27.39 -35.11 -4.20
N LEU A 401 -26.98 -34.26 -3.28
CA LEU A 401 -25.59 -33.81 -3.16
C LEU A 401 -24.66 -34.88 -2.57
N TRP A 402 -25.18 -35.81 -1.78
CA TRP A 402 -24.38 -36.85 -1.14
C TRP A 402 -23.65 -37.79 -2.12
N PRO A 403 -24.28 -38.39 -3.16
CA PRO A 403 -23.57 -39.21 -4.14
C PRO A 403 -22.59 -38.39 -4.98
N VAL A 404 -22.91 -37.12 -5.27
CA VAL A 404 -22.01 -36.21 -6.00
C VAL A 404 -20.77 -35.89 -5.16
N TRP A 405 -20.94 -35.66 -3.86
CA TRP A 405 -19.82 -35.50 -2.93
C TRP A 405 -18.92 -36.73 -2.92
N ALA A 406 -19.51 -37.94 -2.78
CA ALA A 406 -18.75 -39.18 -2.76
C ALA A 406 -17.95 -39.38 -4.07
N TRP A 407 -18.54 -39.06 -5.22
CA TRP A 407 -17.85 -39.11 -6.50
C TRP A 407 -16.69 -38.11 -6.58
N THR A 408 -16.90 -36.84 -6.19
CA THR A 408 -15.83 -35.83 -6.21
C THR A 408 -14.68 -36.17 -5.25
N ALA A 409 -14.99 -36.74 -4.08
CA ALA A 409 -14.00 -37.21 -3.11
C ALA A 409 -13.14 -38.35 -3.69
N LEU A 410 -13.78 -39.31 -4.37
CA LEU A 410 -13.09 -40.43 -5.02
C LEU A 410 -12.25 -39.97 -6.21
N SER A 411 -12.78 -39.05 -7.02
CA SER A 411 -12.09 -38.49 -8.17
C SER A 411 -10.79 -37.75 -7.80
N LEU A 412 -10.75 -37.12 -6.63
CA LEU A 412 -9.54 -36.44 -6.16
C LEU A 412 -8.42 -37.41 -5.73
N LYS A 413 -8.75 -38.66 -5.42
CA LYS A 413 -7.79 -39.68 -4.97
C LYS A 413 -7.31 -40.61 -6.09
N VAL A 414 -8.22 -41.02 -6.96
CA VAL A 414 -7.99 -42.10 -7.94
C VAL A 414 -8.05 -41.58 -9.39
N GLY A 415 -8.43 -40.32 -9.59
CA GLY A 415 -8.60 -39.70 -10.90
C GLY A 415 -10.04 -39.77 -11.42
N VAL A 416 -10.37 -38.84 -12.34
CA VAL A 416 -11.73 -38.64 -12.88
C VAL A 416 -12.22 -39.85 -13.68
N TRP A 417 -11.34 -40.44 -14.49
CA TRP A 417 -11.71 -41.56 -15.37
C TRP A 417 -12.06 -42.83 -14.60
N LEU A 418 -11.26 -43.20 -13.60
CA LEU A 418 -11.54 -44.40 -12.79
C LEU A 418 -12.76 -44.20 -11.88
N SER A 419 -12.90 -43.02 -11.28
CA SER A 419 -14.05 -42.72 -10.42
C SER A 419 -15.38 -42.68 -11.18
N THR A 420 -15.40 -42.15 -12.41
CA THR A 420 -16.60 -42.16 -13.26
C THR A 420 -17.00 -43.58 -13.66
N LEU A 421 -16.05 -44.46 -14.00
CA LEU A 421 -16.32 -45.86 -14.33
C LEU A 421 -16.92 -46.64 -13.14
N VAL A 422 -16.39 -46.44 -11.92
CA VAL A 422 -16.92 -47.06 -10.70
C VAL A 422 -18.34 -46.60 -10.39
N PHE A 423 -18.64 -45.31 -10.55
CA PHE A 423 -19.98 -44.78 -10.31
C PHE A 423 -20.99 -45.23 -11.37
N LEU A 424 -20.60 -45.26 -12.65
CA LEU A 424 -21.47 -45.74 -13.74
C LEU A 424 -21.77 -47.23 -13.61
N SER A 425 -20.78 -48.05 -13.27
CA SER A 425 -20.97 -49.49 -13.06
C SER A 425 -21.84 -49.78 -11.84
N SER A 426 -21.66 -49.06 -10.73
CA SER A 426 -22.52 -49.14 -9.54
C SER A 426 -23.97 -48.73 -9.85
N PHE A 427 -24.16 -47.65 -10.60
CA PHE A 427 -25.48 -47.19 -11.01
C PHE A 427 -26.20 -48.18 -11.94
N LEU A 428 -25.47 -48.76 -12.91
CA LEU A 428 -26.00 -49.80 -13.79
C LEU A 428 -26.41 -51.04 -13.00
N LEU A 429 -25.58 -51.47 -12.04
CA LEU A 429 -25.85 -52.64 -11.20
C LEU A 429 -27.08 -52.42 -10.31
N MET A 430 -27.27 -51.22 -9.77
CA MET A 430 -28.47 -50.85 -9.01
C MET A 430 -29.73 -50.91 -9.89
N ILE A 431 -29.67 -50.45 -11.14
CA ILE A 431 -30.80 -50.54 -12.08
C ILE A 431 -31.13 -52.01 -12.39
N LEU A 432 -30.11 -52.84 -12.64
CA LEU A 432 -30.30 -54.26 -12.94
C LEU A 432 -30.91 -55.02 -11.74
N LEU A 433 -30.40 -54.78 -10.53
CA LEU A 433 -30.95 -55.35 -9.30
C LEU A 433 -32.36 -54.84 -9.00
N GLY A 434 -32.64 -53.55 -9.23
CA GLY A 434 -33.98 -52.98 -9.09
C GLY A 434 -34.98 -53.60 -10.06
N ARG A 435 -34.58 -53.83 -11.32
CA ARG A 435 -35.38 -54.57 -12.30
C ARG A 435 -35.61 -56.01 -11.88
N GLN A 436 -34.59 -56.69 -11.36
CA GLN A 436 -34.72 -58.06 -10.86
C GLN A 436 -35.67 -58.15 -9.65
N LEU A 437 -35.61 -57.21 -8.71
CA LEU A 437 -36.52 -57.13 -7.56
C LEU A 437 -37.96 -56.79 -7.97
N LEU A 438 -38.15 -55.91 -8.96
CA LEU A 438 -39.46 -55.60 -9.53
C LEU A 438 -40.05 -56.81 -10.28
N MET A 439 -39.23 -57.58 -10.99
CA MET A 439 -39.65 -58.83 -11.61
C MET A 439 -39.97 -59.90 -10.55
N TRP A 440 -39.16 -60.01 -9.50
CA TRP A 440 -39.37 -60.94 -8.38
C TRP A 440 -40.65 -60.63 -7.59
N ARG A 441 -40.97 -59.34 -7.39
CA ARG A 441 -42.23 -58.90 -6.76
C ARG A 441 -43.45 -59.24 -7.64
N ARG A 442 -43.36 -59.05 -8.97
CA ARG A 442 -44.41 -59.45 -9.91
C ARG A 442 -44.63 -60.97 -9.98
N THR A 443 -43.60 -61.78 -9.74
CA THR A 443 -43.73 -63.24 -9.68
C THR A 443 -44.32 -63.74 -8.37
N HIS A 444 -44.17 -63.01 -7.26
CA HIS A 444 -44.74 -63.37 -5.95
C HIS A 444 -46.18 -62.86 -5.71
N GLU A 445 -46.68 -61.93 -6.53
CA GLU A 445 -48.11 -61.53 -6.54
C GLU A 445 -49.01 -62.51 -7.35
N MET A 446 -48.47 -63.60 -7.90
CA MET A 446 -49.20 -64.59 -8.73
C MET A 446 -49.26 -66.02 -8.16
N VAL A 447 -49.13 -66.21 -6.84
CA VAL A 447 -49.35 -67.53 -6.22
C VAL A 447 -49.93 -67.41 -4.80
N PRO A 448 -51.15 -67.93 -4.55
CA PRO A 448 -52.35 -67.92 -5.37
C PRO A 448 -53.49 -67.07 -4.77
#